data_AF-W0EAD0-F1
#
_entry.id   AF-W0EAD0-F1
#
_cell.length_a   1.000
_cell.length_b   1.000
_cell.length_c   1.000
_cell.angle_alpha   90.00
_cell.angle_beta   90.00
_cell.angle_gamma   90.00
#
_symmetry.space_group_name_H-M   'P 1'
#
loop_
_entity.id
_entity.type
_entity.pdbx_description
1 polymer ?
#
loop_
_entity_poly.entity_id
_entity_poly.type
_entity_poly.pdbx_seq_one_letter_code
_entity_poly.pdbx_strand_id
1 'polypeptide(L)' 'MSRSEILREGREKILKQLSGEHENKAKLLTALIDIDDEMEKLRRDENAKNN' A
#
# COMPACT_ATOMS: atom_id res chain seq x y z
N MET A 1 -3.51 -11.47 11.01
CA MET A 1 -2.61 -10.66 10.18
C MET A 1 -2.39 -9.33 10.85
N SER A 2 -1.15 -8.84 10.87
CA SER A 2 -0.85 -7.46 11.26
C SER A 2 -1.41 -6.48 10.22
N ARG A 3 -1.59 -5.22 10.62
CA ARG A 3 -2.02 -4.15 9.69
C ARG A 3 -1.04 -4.00 8.52
N SER A 4 0.27 -4.16 8.76
CA SER A 4 1.31 -4.12 7.74
C SER A 4 1.21 -5.29 6.73
N GLU A 5 0.83 -6.48 7.18
CA GLU A 5 0.59 -7.62 6.28
C GLU A 5 -0.61 -7.37 5.35
N ILE A 6 -1.71 -6.84 5.89
CA ILE A 6 -2.91 -6.51 5.11
C ILE A 6 -2.59 -5.47 4.03
N LEU A 7 -1.84 -4.41 4.39
CA LEU A 7 -1.43 -3.38 3.44
C LEU A 7 -0.49 -3.94 2.36
N ARG A 8 0.44 -4.82 2.74
CA ARG A 8 1.33 -5.49 1.78
C ARG A 8 0.56 -6.34 0.77
N GLU A 9 -0.40 -7.14 1.23
CA GLU A 9 -1.25 -7.93 0.34
C GLU A 9 -2.11 -7.05 -0.58
N GLY A 10 -2.67 -5.94 -0.05
CA GLY A 10 -3.42 -4.97 -0.85
C GLY A 10 -2.56 -4.35 -1.95
N ARG A 11 -1.33 -3.94 -1.61
CA ARG A 11 -0.35 -3.40 -2.54
C ARG A 11 -0.04 -4.38 -3.67
N GLU A 12 0.22 -5.64 -3.35
CA GLU A 12 0.52 -6.67 -4.34
C GLU A 12 -0.64 -6.91 -5.31
N LYS A 13 -1.89 -6.89 -4.81
CA LYS A 13 -3.08 -7.03 -5.66
C LYS A 13 -3.21 -5.86 -6.64
N ILE A 14 -3.00 -4.62 -6.18
CA ILE A 14 -3.06 -3.43 -7.05
C ILE A 14 -1.95 -3.46 -8.10
N LEU A 15 -0.73 -3.86 -7.73
CA LEU A 15 0.38 -3.99 -8.68
C LEU A 15 0.09 -5.03 -9.77
N LYS A 16 -0.50 -6.18 -9.39
CA LYS A 16 -0.97 -7.18 -10.38
C LYS A 16 -2.01 -6.59 -11.32
N GLN A 17 -2.98 -5.83 -10.81
CA GLN A 17 -3.99 -5.18 -11.64
C GLN A 17 -3.39 -4.10 -12.57
N LEU A 18 -2.40 -3.35 -12.09
CA LEU A 18 -1.68 -2.34 -12.89
C LEU A 18 -0.84 -2.96 -14.02
N SER A 19 -0.31 -4.17 -13.82
CA SER A 19 0.42 -4.91 -14.86
C SER A 19 -0.47 -5.45 -15.98
N GLY A 20 -1.79 -5.48 -15.78
CA GLY A 20 -2.77 -5.88 -16.79
C GLY A 20 -3.32 -4.72 -17.62
N GLU A 21 -4.15 -5.04 -18.62
CA GLU A 21 -4.94 -4.06 -19.36
C GLU A 21 -6.20 -3.67 -18.56
N HIS A 22 -6.02 -2.85 -17.54
CA HIS A 22 -7.14 -2.30 -16.77
C HIS A 22 -7.46 -0.89 -17.24
N GLU A 23 -8.73 -0.61 -17.55
CA GLU A 23 -9.19 0.71 -18.04
C GLU A 23 -8.99 1.84 -17.04
N ASN A 24 -8.83 1.54 -15.74
CA ASN A 24 -8.82 2.56 -14.70
C ASN A 24 -7.49 2.63 -13.91
N LYS A 25 -6.38 2.74 -14.65
CA LYS A 25 -5.03 2.89 -14.07
C LYS A 25 -4.93 4.04 -13.08
N ALA A 26 -5.64 5.16 -13.31
CA ALA A 26 -5.63 6.30 -12.40
C ALA A 26 -6.18 5.96 -11.00
N LYS A 27 -7.30 5.22 -10.92
CA LYS A 27 -7.84 4.75 -9.64
C LYS A 27 -6.90 3.78 -8.94
N LEU A 28 -6.29 2.87 -9.69
CA LEU A 28 -5.32 1.90 -9.15
C LEU A 28 -4.06 2.60 -8.60
N LEU A 29 -3.54 3.60 -9.32
CA LEU A 29 -2.40 4.39 -8.86
C LEU A 29 -2.75 5.21 -7.61
N THR A 30 -3.95 5.79 -7.55
CA THR A 30 -4.42 6.51 -6.35
C THR A 30 -4.45 5.59 -5.14
N ALA A 31 -5.07 4.41 -5.29
CA ALA A 31 -5.12 3.42 -4.22
C ALA A 31 -3.73 2.88 -3.83
N LEU A 32 -2.78 2.81 -4.77
CA LEU A 32 -1.40 2.44 -4.48
C LEU A 32 -0.69 3.50 -3.62
N ILE A 33 -0.88 4.78 -3.94
CA ILE A 33 -0.34 5.91 -3.17
C ILE A 33 -0.89 5.87 -1.74
N ASP A 34 -2.21 5.70 -1.57
CA ASP A 34 -2.84 5.65 -0.25
C ASP A 34 -2.25 4.52 0.63
N ILE A 35 -1.99 3.35 0.04
CA ILE A 35 -1.36 2.22 0.74
C ILE A 35 0.09 2.51 1.11
N ASP A 36 0.87 3.05 0.18
CA ASP A 36 2.28 3.38 0.43
C ASP A 36 2.41 4.46 1.53
N ASP A 37 1.55 5.47 1.54
CA ASP A 37 1.45 6.49 2.59
C ASP A 37 1.13 5.90 3.96
N GLU A 38 0.19 4.95 4.02
CA GLU A 38 -0.18 4.31 5.29
C GLU A 38 0.93 3.42 5.83
N MET A 39 1.61 2.65 4.96
CA MET A 39 2.78 1.87 5.36
C MET A 39 3.91 2.77 5.85
N GLU A 40 4.11 3.94 5.24
CA GLU A 40 5.10 4.91 5.70
C GLU A 40 4.77 5.43 7.11
N LYS A 41 3.51 5.78 7.37
CA LYS A 41 3.05 6.18 8.71
C LYS A 41 3.31 5.09 9.75
N LEU A 42 2.99 3.83 9.43
CA LEU A 42 3.25 2.71 10.34
C LEU A 42 4.74 2.54 10.66
N ARG A 43 5.63 2.66 9.67
CA ARG A 43 7.08 2.61 9.91
C ARG A 43 7.56 3.78 10.77
N ARG A 44 7.04 4.99 10.54
CA ARG A 44 7.40 6.16 11.34
C ARG A 44 6.93 6.00 12.79
N ASP A 45 5.74 5.48 13.00
CA ASP A 45 5.18 5.22 14.33
C ASP A 45 5.96 4.12 15.07
N GLU A 46 6.39 3.05 14.38
CA GLU A 46 7.26 2.03 14.95
C GLU A 46 8.63 2.59 15.34
N ASN A 47 9.24 3.39 14.46
CA ASN A 47 10.51 4.05 14.76
C ASN A 47 10.41 5.05 15.92
N ALA A 48 9.29 5.79 16.03
CA ALA A 48 9.05 6.73 17.11
C ALA A 48 8.82 6.05 18.48
N LYS A 49 8.36 4.79 18.49
CA LYS A 49 8.18 3.99 19.72
C LYS A 49 9.47 3.31 20.19
N ASN A 50 10.46 3.17 19.31
CA ASN A 50 11.73 2.49 19.58
C ASN A 50 12.88 3.46 19.93
N ASN A 51 12.60 4.77 20.04
CA ASN A 51 13.51 5.84 20.45
C ASN A 51 13.05 6.44 21.79
#